data_AF-A0A9X8ZY59-F1
#
_entry.id   AF-A0A9X8ZY59-F1
#
_cell.length_a   1.000
_cell.length_b   1.000
_cell.length_c   1.000
_cell.angle_alpha   90.00
_cell.angle_beta   90.00
_cell.angle_gamma   90.00
#
_symmetry.space_group_name_H-M   'P 1'
#
loop_
_entity.id
_entity.type
_entity.pdbx_description
1 polymer ?
#
loop_
_entity_poly.entity_id
_entity_poly.type
_entity_poly.pdbx_seq_one_letter_code
_entity_poly.pdbx_strand_id
1 'polypeptide(L)' 'TNGNIEYVGTRRGIPLTNDIGKVEPAKNGNNVYLTLDKQINSFLEEAMNKAQEHYDPSMLIGIIADPKTGKVLAMS' A
#
# COMPACT_ATOMS: atom_id res chain seq x y z
N THR A 1 -6.56 7.51 -10.79
CA THR A 1 -7.59 7.45 -11.85
C THR A 1 -6.91 7.33 -13.19
N ASN A 2 -7.39 6.42 -14.04
CA ASN A 2 -6.78 6.21 -15.36
C ASN A 2 -6.94 7.46 -16.25
N GLY A 3 -5.99 7.65 -17.15
CA GLY A 3 -6.07 8.67 -18.21
C GLY A 3 -6.73 8.09 -19.47
N ASN A 4 -6.99 8.96 -20.44
CA ASN A 4 -7.55 8.59 -21.74
C ASN A 4 -6.86 9.38 -22.87
N ILE A 5 -6.73 8.78 -24.05
CA ILE A 5 -6.20 9.44 -25.25
C ILE A 5 -7.21 9.20 -26.38
N GLU A 6 -7.71 10.29 -26.97
CA GLU A 6 -8.57 10.26 -28.14
C GLU A 6 -7.78 10.66 -29.39
N TYR A 7 -7.93 9.92 -30.50
CA TYR A 7 -7.34 10.26 -31.79
C TYR A 7 -8.23 9.85 -32.95
N VAL A 8 -8.12 10.54 -34.08
CA VAL A 8 -8.84 10.19 -35.31
C VAL A 8 -7.96 9.26 -36.15
N GLY A 9 -8.43 8.05 -36.39
CA GLY A 9 -7.72 7.03 -37.15
C GLY A 9 -8.53 6.42 -38.28
N THR A 10 -7.85 5.75 -39.20
CA THR A 10 -8.48 4.90 -40.22
C THR A 10 -9.26 3.76 -39.54
N ARG A 11 -10.14 3.07 -40.30
CA ARG A 11 -10.82 1.84 -39.83
C ARG A 11 -9.88 0.73 -39.31
N ARG A 12 -8.57 0.82 -39.60
CA ARG A 12 -7.54 -0.11 -39.14
C ARG A 12 -6.81 0.40 -37.87
N GLY A 13 -7.27 1.48 -37.25
CA GLY A 13 -6.73 2.03 -36.00
C GLY A 13 -5.47 2.89 -36.15
N ILE A 14 -5.04 3.19 -37.38
CA ILE A 14 -3.85 4.01 -37.66
C ILE A 14 -4.22 5.50 -37.57
N PRO A 15 -3.54 6.31 -36.74
CA PRO A 15 -3.77 7.76 -36.65
C PRO A 15 -3.56 8.45 -38.01
N LEU A 16 -4.48 9.34 -38.39
CA LEU A 16 -4.48 10.01 -39.70
C LEU A 16 -3.65 11.30 -39.74
N THR A 17 -3.36 11.89 -38.58
CA THR A 17 -2.60 13.14 -38.41
C THR A 17 -1.62 12.98 -37.25
N ASN A 18 -0.59 13.82 -37.20
CA ASN A 18 0.28 13.95 -36.02
C ASN A 18 -0.44 14.62 -34.83
N ASP A 19 -1.65 15.13 -35.03
CA ASP A 19 -2.52 15.57 -33.93
C ASP A 19 -3.07 14.37 -33.16
N ILE A 20 -2.39 14.03 -32.07
CA ILE A 20 -3.02 13.39 -30.92
C ILE A 20 -4.15 14.32 -30.47
N GLY A 21 -5.39 13.83 -30.41
CA GLY A 21 -6.56 14.62 -30.04
C GLY A 21 -6.56 14.99 -28.56
N LYS A 22 -7.68 14.80 -27.84
CA LYS A 22 -7.73 15.08 -26.40
C LYS A 22 -6.95 14.03 -25.63
N VAL A 23 -5.96 14.49 -24.86
CA VAL A 23 -5.21 13.69 -23.89
C VAL A 23 -5.63 14.09 -22.49
N GLU A 24 -6.25 13.15 -21.77
CA GLU A 24 -6.50 13.26 -20.34
C GLU A 24 -5.42 12.48 -19.59
N PRO A 25 -4.50 13.15 -18.87
CA PRO A 25 -3.44 12.46 -18.14
C PRO A 25 -4.01 11.65 -16.98
N ALA A 26 -3.41 10.48 -16.73
CA ALA A 26 -3.74 9.68 -15.56
C ALA A 26 -3.38 10.44 -14.27
N LYS A 27 -4.20 10.26 -13.24
CA LYS A 27 -3.91 10.75 -11.89
C LYS A 27 -3.36 9.60 -11.05
N ASN A 28 -2.15 9.78 -10.54
CA ASN A 28 -1.54 8.84 -9.61
C ASN A 28 -2.45 8.62 -8.38
N GLY A 29 -2.44 7.40 -7.85
CA GLY A 29 -3.12 7.09 -6.61
C GLY A 29 -2.51 7.84 -5.42
N ASN A 30 -3.26 7.92 -4.32
CA ASN A 30 -2.75 8.52 -3.10
C ASN A 30 -1.79 7.57 -2.38
N ASN A 31 -0.77 8.13 -1.75
CA ASN A 31 0.11 7.39 -0.86
C ASN A 31 -0.53 7.26 0.52
N VAL A 32 -0.36 6.09 1.15
CA VAL A 32 -0.82 5.82 2.52
C VAL A 32 0.40 5.65 3.42
N TYR A 33 0.43 6.38 4.52
CA TYR A 33 1.49 6.30 5.52
C TYR A 33 0.91 5.72 6.81
N LEU A 34 1.48 4.60 7.26
CA LEU A 34 1.05 3.93 8.48
C LEU A 34 1.72 4.55 9.70
N THR A 35 1.13 4.30 10.87
CA THR A 35 1.76 4.60 12.16
C THR A 35 2.74 3.52 12.60
N LEU A 36 2.73 2.37 11.92
CA LEU A 36 3.59 1.23 12.24
C LEU A 36 5.06 1.62 12.04
N ASP A 37 5.84 1.43 13.10
CA ASP A 37 7.28 1.53 13.04
C ASP A 37 7.85 0.16 12.68
N LYS A 38 8.58 0.09 11.56
CA LYS A 38 9.09 -1.18 11.02
C LYS A 38 10.01 -1.89 12.01
N GLN A 39 10.83 -1.15 12.75
CA GLN A 39 11.78 -1.75 13.69
C GLN A 39 11.05 -2.31 14.92
N ILE A 40 10.10 -1.55 15.46
CA ILE A 40 9.28 -1.99 16.60
C ILE A 40 8.43 -3.21 16.20
N ASN A 41 7.87 -3.20 14.99
CA ASN A 41 7.07 -4.32 14.50
C ASN A 41 7.87 -5.61 14.34
N SER A 42 9.08 -5.54 13.76
CA SER A 42 9.96 -6.71 13.65
C SER A 42 10.39 -7.26 15.01
N PHE A 43 10.61 -6.38 15.99
CA PHE A 43 10.94 -6.82 17.35
C PHE A 43 9.78 -7.57 18.02
N LEU A 44 8.56 -7.05 17.89
CA LEU A 44 7.36 -7.71 18.41
C LEU A 44 7.17 -9.09 17.77
N GLU A 45 7.32 -9.18 16.45
CA GLU A 45 7.20 -10.43 15.69
C GLU A 45 8.22 -11.47 16.17
N GLU A 46 9.48 -11.09 16.35
CA GLU A 46 10.52 -12.00 16.85
C GLU A 46 10.19 -12.51 18.26
N ALA A 47 9.72 -11.63 19.15
CA ALA A 47 9.33 -12.00 20.51
C ALA A 47 8.11 -12.94 20.52
N MET A 48 7.13 -12.67 19.66
CA MET A 48 5.94 -13.51 19.52
C MET A 48 6.25 -14.87 18.90
N ASN A 49 7.15 -14.95 17.93
CA ASN A 49 7.63 -16.22 17.37
C ASN A 49 8.29 -17.09 18.44
N LYS A 50 9.15 -16.49 19.28
CA LYS A 50 9.77 -17.20 20.42
C LYS A 50 8.73 -17.69 21.43
N ALA A 51 7.70 -16.88 21.70
CA ALA A 51 6.61 -17.28 22.59
C ALA A 51 5.76 -18.41 21.98
N GLN A 52 5.48 -18.37 20.68
CA GLN A 52 4.75 -19.43 19.98
C GLN A 52 5.51 -20.76 20.06
N GLU A 53 6.80 -20.75 19.76
CA GLU A 53 7.65 -21.96 19.81
C GLU A 53 7.76 -22.55 21.22
N HIS A 54 7.83 -21.69 22.24
CA HIS A 54 8.04 -22.15 23.61
C HIS A 54 6.76 -22.62 24.32
N TYR A 55 5.63 -21.97 24.04
CA TYR A 55 4.39 -22.20 24.79
C TYR A 55 3.26 -22.84 23.97
N ASP A 56 3.41 -22.95 22.64
CA ASP A 56 2.41 -23.45 21.69
C ASP A 56 0.96 -22.98 22.01
N PRO A 57 0.73 -21.66 22.14
CA PRO A 57 -0.58 -21.15 22.45
C PRO A 57 -1.54 -21.36 21.27
N SER A 58 -2.82 -21.61 21.59
CA SER A 58 -3.88 -21.66 20.57
C SER A 58 -4.14 -20.32 19.86
N MET A 59 -3.78 -19.20 20.51
CA MET A 59 -3.89 -17.85 19.96
C MET A 59 -2.92 -16.92 20.70
N LEU A 60 -2.23 -16.06 19.96
CA LEU A 60 -1.35 -15.03 20.48
C LEU A 60 -1.59 -13.72 19.72
N ILE A 61 -1.75 -12.61 20.44
CA ILE A 61 -1.94 -11.28 19.86
C ILE A 61 -1.06 -10.30 20.65
N GLY A 62 -0.28 -9.48 19.93
CA GLY A 62 0.56 -8.44 20.49
C GLY A 62 0.28 -7.09 19.85
N ILE A 63 0.20 -6.03 20.66
CA ILE A 63 -0.03 -4.65 20.21
C ILE A 63 0.91 -3.73 20.98
N ILE A 64 1.62 -2.86 20.27
CA ILE A 64 2.43 -1.80 20.87
C ILE A 64 1.84 -0.46 20.45
N ALA A 65 1.44 0.36 21.42
CA ALA A 65 0.87 1.68 21.21
C ALA A 65 1.65 2.77 21.95
N ASP A 66 1.76 3.96 21.34
CA ASP A 66 2.28 5.15 22.02
C ASP A 66 1.22 5.69 22.99
N PRO A 67 1.48 5.72 24.30
CA PRO A 67 0.49 6.14 25.30
C PRO A 67 0.13 7.63 25.23
N LYS A 68 0.97 8.47 24.61
CA LYS A 68 0.72 9.91 24.51
C LYS A 68 -0.11 10.26 23.28
N THR A 69 0.08 9.54 22.18
CA THR A 69 -0.55 9.85 20.89
C THR A 69 -1.63 8.85 20.46
N GLY A 70 -1.70 7.68 21.10
CA GLY A 70 -2.61 6.59 20.73
C GLY A 70 -2.22 5.88 19.43
N LYS A 71 -1.07 6.20 18.83
CA LYS A 71 -0.60 5.56 17.60
C LYS A 71 -0.25 4.10 17.85
N VAL A 72 -0.68 3.21 16.97
CA VAL A 72 -0.22 1.82 16.95
C VAL A 72 1.13 1.78 16.22
N LEU A 73 2.17 1.36 16.95
CA LEU A 73 3.54 1.25 16.44
C LEU A 73 3.85 -0.17 15.93
N ALA A 74 3.20 -1.19 16.48
CA ALA A 74 3.33 -2.58 16.03
C ALA A 74 2.09 -3.40 16.37
N MET A 75 1.84 -4.43 15.57
CA MET A 75 0.76 -5.40 15.77
C MET A 75 1.14 -6.74 15.14
N SER A 76 0.98 -7.84 15.87
CA SER A 76 1.23 -9.21 15.39
C SER A 76 0.37 -10.24 16.10
#